data_AF-A0A3M2ZET4-F1
#
_entry.id   AF-A0A3M2ZET4-F1
#
_cell.length_a   1.000
_cell.length_b   1.000
_cell.length_c   1.000
_cell.angle_alpha   90.00
_cell.angle_beta   90.00
_cell.angle_gamma   90.00
#
_symmetry.space_group_name_H-M   'P 1'
#
loop_
_entity.id
_entity.type
_entity.pdbx_description
1 polymer ?
#
loop_
_entity_poly.entity_id
_entity_poly.type
_entity_poly.pdbx_seq_one_letter_code
_entity_poly.pdbx_strand_id
1 'polypeptide(L)' 'MLFDEPTSALDPEMVKEVLDTMVGLAEEGMTMLCVTHEMGFARTVA' A
#
# COMPACT_ATOMS: atom_id res chain seq x y z
N MET A 1 8.93 -7.44 -1.65
CA MET A 1 9.39 -6.15 -1.09
C MET A 1 8.81 -5.96 0.31
N LEU A 2 9.52 -5.29 1.22
CA LEU A 2 9.06 -4.99 2.58
C LEU A 2 8.74 -3.50 2.67
N PHE A 3 7.50 -3.15 3.01
CA PHE A 3 7.08 -1.77 3.27
C PHE A 3 6.64 -1.65 4.72
N ASP A 4 7.18 -0.67 5.44
CA ASP A 4 6.83 -0.37 6.82
C ASP A 4 6.15 0.99 6.89
N GLU A 5 4.82 0.99 7.06
CA GLU A 5 3.94 2.16 7.09
C GLU A 5 4.23 3.23 6.02
N PRO A 6 4.20 2.88 4.71
CA PRO A 6 4.64 3.77 3.62
C PRO A 6 3.80 5.05 3.46
N THR A 7 2.64 5.13 4.10
CA THR A 7 1.69 6.24 4.02
C THR A 7 1.68 7.13 5.27
N SER A 8 2.38 6.75 6.35
CA SER A 8 2.31 7.40 7.67
C SER A 8 2.76 8.86 7.71
N ALA A 9 3.70 9.23 6.83
CA ALA A 9 4.27 10.58 6.74
C ALA A 9 3.81 11.35 5.50
N LEU A 10 2.82 10.82 4.76
CA LEU A 10 2.31 11.45 3.55
C LEU A 10 1.09 12.30 3.85
N ASP A 11 0.93 13.36 3.05
CA ASP A 11 -0.29 14.12 3.03
C ASP A 11 -1.46 13.21 2.58
N PRO A 12 -2.67 13.35 3.16
CA PRO A 12 -3.81 12.47 2.87
C PRO A 12 -4.17 12.37 1.38
N GLU A 13 -3.89 13.42 0.60
CA GLU A 13 -4.12 13.46 -0.85
C GLU A 13 -3.18 12.52 -1.61
N MET A 14 -1.93 12.38 -1.14
CA MET A 14 -0.88 11.55 -1.75
C MET A 14 -0.97 10.08 -1.35
N VAL A 15 -1.65 9.77 -0.23
CA VAL A 15 -1.84 8.40 0.25
C VAL A 15 -2.46 7.52 -0.84
N LYS A 16 -3.49 8.04 -1.53
CA LYS A 16 -4.20 7.27 -2.55
C LYS A 16 -3.29 6.86 -3.72
N GLU A 17 -2.44 7.76 -4.19
CA GLU A 17 -1.52 7.47 -5.31
C GLU A 17 -0.52 6.37 -4.96
N VAL A 18 -0.02 6.38 -3.72
CA VAL A 18 0.91 5.34 -3.24
C VAL A 18 0.19 4.00 -3.10
N LEU A 19 -1.02 3.99 -2.53
CA LEU A 19 -1.81 2.76 -2.41
C LEU A 19 -2.15 2.17 -3.79
N ASP A 20 -2.58 3.00 -4.75
CA ASP A 20 -2.89 2.57 -6.11
C ASP A 20 -1.66 1.96 -6.81
N THR A 21 -0.47 2.56 -6.60
CA THR A 21 0.80 2.01 -7.10
C THR A 21 1.13 0.65 -6.47
N MET A 22 0.92 0.51 -5.15
CA MET A 22 1.16 -0.75 -4.44
C MET A 22 0.21 -1.86 -4.89
N VAL A 23 -1.05 -1.54 -5.20
CA VAL A 23 -2.02 -2.49 -5.77
C VAL A 23 -1.54 -2.96 -7.14
N GLY A 24 -1.12 -2.05 -8.03
CA GLY A 24 -0.61 -2.41 -9.35
C GLY A 24 0.61 -3.35 -9.29
N LEU A 25 1.53 -3.10 -8.36
CA LEU A 25 2.69 -3.99 -8.14
C LEU A 25 2.26 -5.39 -7.66
N ALA A 26 1.22 -5.48 -6.83
CA ALA A 26 0.67 -6.77 -6.40
C ALA A 26 0.00 -7.52 -7.56
N GLU A 27 -0.75 -6.81 -8.42
CA GLU A 27 -1.37 -7.37 -9.63
C GLU A 27 -0.35 -7.89 -10.65
N GLU A 28 0.82 -7.26 -10.74
CA GLU A 28 1.95 -7.72 -11.54
C GLU A 28 2.61 -9.00 -11.00
N GLY A 29 2.10 -9.56 -9.91
CA GLY A 29 2.59 -10.81 -9.30
C GLY A 29 3.77 -10.60 -8.36
N MET A 30 4.03 -9.35 -7.94
CA MET A 30 5.13 -9.06 -7.03
C MET A 30 4.76 -9.46 -5.61
N THR A 31 5.55 -10.36 -5.02
CA THR A 31 5.35 -10.72 -3.61
C THR A 31 5.81 -9.57 -2.70
N MET A 32 4.89 -9.02 -1.92
CA MET A 32 5.14 -7.91 -1.00
C MET A 32 4.64 -8.24 0.41
N LEU A 33 5.35 -7.71 1.41
CA LEU A 33 4.96 -7.70 2.81
C LEU A 33 4.82 -6.25 3.23
N CYS A 34 3.64 -5.86 3.69
CA CYS A 34 3.32 -4.47 4.02
C CYS A 34 2.82 -4.39 5.47
N VAL A 35 3.38 -3.45 6.25
CA VAL A 35 2.86 -3.03 7.55
C VAL A 35 2.11 -1.73 7.34
N THR A 36 0.86 -1.65 7.79
CA THR A 36 0.02 -0.46 7.60
C THR A 36 -1.07 -0.38 8.67
N HIS A 37 -1.51 0.83 8.98
CA HIS A 37 -2.73 1.10 9.74
C HIS A 37 -3.96 1.31 8.84
N GLU A 38 -3.79 1.35 7.51
CA GLU A 38 -4.85 1.55 6.52
C GLU A 38 -5.63 0.26 6.25
N MET A 39 -6.64 0.00 7.09
CA MET A 39 -7.46 -1.23 7.00
C MET A 39 -8.25 -1.35 5.70
N GLY A 40 -8.56 -0.23 5.03
CA GLY A 40 -9.20 -0.23 3.72
C GLY A 40 -8.31 -0.86 2.65
N PHE A 41 -7.04 -0.45 2.61
CA PHE A 41 -6.03 -1.02 1.71
C PHE A 41 -5.78 -2.50 2.00
N ALA A 42 -5.65 -2.85 3.28
CA ALA A 42 -5.42 -4.24 3.67
C ALA A 42 -6.54 -5.18 3.17
N ARG A 43 -7.79 -4.71 3.10
CA ARG A 43 -8.92 -5.48 2.53
C ARG A 43 -8.94 -5.54 1.01
N THR A 44 -8.34 -4.58 0.32
CA THR A 44 -8.31 -4.54 -1.15
C THR A 44 -7.24 -5.48 -1.71
N VAL A 45 -6.13 -5.67 -0.99
CA VAL A 45 -4.98 -6.47 -1.44
C VAL A 45 -4.99 -7.91 -0.90
N ALA A 46 -5.65 -8.18 0.23
CA ALA A 46 -5.77 -9.52 0.84
C ALA A 46 -6.97 -10.31 0.30
#